data_AF-A0A537F972-F1
#
_entry.id   AF-A0A537F972-F1
#
_cell.length_a   1.000
_cell.length_b   1.000
_cell.length_c   1.000
_cell.angle_alpha   90.00
_cell.angle_beta   90.00
_cell.angle_gamma   90.00
#
_symmetry.space_group_name_H-M   'P 1'
#
loop_
_entity.id
_entity.type
_entity.pdbx_description
1 polymer ?
#
loop_
_entity_poly.entity_id
_entity_poly.type
_entity_poly.pdbx_seq_one_letter_code
_entity_poly.pdbx_strand_id
1 'polypeptide(L)'
;MDFWRREGTMVPSHFGRTTVEAYKSHVIGAIANLFRKHPDLFLSEFDAITFHQPSGYLPMKTCAALTEDNIPYVSDQSVARRMRLTENEIEKKVKPWLRVLDTGNTYAASTLISLASVLDKAKAGDQVLAVSYGSGAYSNATWLEVQDGREEKRVRTRTVNDYVERKTEIRIETYHDLIRERLSRIKERLEIPRLVGEVEPLGNMVFSMALCRGCNRIYYPRRTSCLESDCPGPIVEKVYPRIAKLKSVTKLPFKKRWTSNFQLLEEDKVLLVDASLADLKTGTRLEGVIRRLDYEGKEGLILYGIAYRPLFREAYVKTERAKPIPVVQAQYA
;
A
#
# COMPACT_ATOMS: atom_id res chain seq x y z
N MET A 1 -16.06 -13.99 -16.30
CA MET A 1 -15.42 -13.90 -14.96
C MET A 1 -14.17 -14.74 -15.01
N ASP A 2 -13.00 -14.15 -14.81
CA ASP A 2 -11.69 -14.76 -15.08
C ASP A 2 -10.99 -15.32 -13.82
N PHE A 3 -11.21 -14.69 -12.67
CA PHE A 3 -10.78 -15.12 -11.34
C PHE A 3 -11.77 -14.59 -10.31
N TRP A 4 -12.11 -15.41 -9.31
CA TRP A 4 -13.06 -15.04 -8.25
C TRP A 4 -12.83 -15.87 -6.99
N ARG A 5 -13.34 -15.40 -5.85
CA ARG A 5 -13.40 -16.17 -4.60
C ARG A 5 -14.80 -16.07 -4.03
N ARG A 6 -15.51 -17.20 -3.95
CA ARG A 6 -16.84 -17.24 -3.34
C ARG A 6 -16.73 -17.02 -1.83
N GLU A 7 -17.81 -16.51 -1.24
CA GLU A 7 -17.93 -16.38 0.21
C GLU A 7 -17.66 -17.72 0.91
N GLY A 8 -17.03 -17.68 2.08
CA GLY A 8 -16.65 -18.87 2.85
C GLY A 8 -15.51 -19.71 2.24
N THR A 9 -15.06 -19.41 1.02
CA THR A 9 -14.00 -20.20 0.38
C THR A 9 -12.61 -19.67 0.73
N MET A 10 -11.71 -20.56 1.19
CA MET A 10 -10.35 -20.19 1.60
C MET A 10 -9.45 -19.78 0.42
N VAL A 11 -9.60 -20.41 -0.75
CA VAL A 11 -8.76 -20.19 -1.92
C VAL A 11 -9.60 -19.73 -3.12
N PRO A 12 -9.05 -18.88 -4.00
CA PRO A 12 -9.77 -18.43 -5.19
C PRO A 12 -9.85 -19.52 -6.27
N SER A 13 -10.75 -19.32 -7.23
CA SER A 13 -10.83 -20.06 -8.49
C SER A 13 -10.43 -19.16 -9.66
N HIS A 14 -9.87 -19.74 -10.72
CA HIS A 14 -9.47 -19.00 -11.91
C HIS A 14 -9.55 -19.86 -13.17
N PHE A 15 -9.76 -19.24 -14.33
CA PHE A 15 -9.87 -19.93 -15.62
C PHE A 15 -8.58 -19.84 -16.45
N GLY A 16 -7.42 -20.10 -15.84
CA GLY A 16 -6.12 -20.24 -16.52
C GLY A 16 -5.89 -19.29 -17.71
N ARG A 17 -5.95 -19.82 -18.94
CA ARG A 17 -5.77 -19.07 -20.20
C ARG A 17 -6.74 -17.89 -20.34
N THR A 18 -7.99 -18.03 -19.92
CA THR A 18 -8.98 -16.95 -19.94
C THR A 18 -8.55 -15.78 -19.05
N THR A 19 -7.89 -16.05 -17.92
CA THR A 19 -7.32 -15.00 -17.05
C THR A 19 -6.21 -14.22 -17.74
N VAL A 20 -5.38 -14.89 -18.54
CA VAL A 20 -4.32 -14.24 -19.32
C VAL A 20 -4.91 -13.30 -20.38
N GLU A 21 -5.90 -13.77 -21.13
CA GLU A 21 -6.56 -12.96 -22.17
C GLU A 21 -7.38 -11.81 -21.58
N ALA A 22 -8.08 -12.03 -20.47
CA ALA A 22 -8.80 -10.98 -19.75
C ALA A 22 -7.84 -9.89 -19.25
N TYR A 23 -6.71 -10.28 -18.63
CA TYR A 23 -5.68 -9.36 -18.20
C TYR A 23 -5.14 -8.50 -19.36
N LYS A 24 -4.71 -9.15 -20.46
CA LYS A 24 -4.14 -8.44 -21.62
C LYS A 24 -5.15 -7.48 -22.25
N SER A 25 -6.37 -7.96 -22.52
CA SER A 25 -7.40 -7.15 -23.18
C SER A 25 -7.76 -5.89 -22.38
N HIS A 26 -7.88 -6.00 -21.06
CA HIS A 26 -8.24 -4.86 -20.22
C HIS A 26 -7.06 -3.89 -20.02
N VAL A 27 -5.84 -4.41 -19.83
CA VAL A 27 -4.65 -3.55 -19.68
C VAL A 27 -4.36 -2.78 -20.97
N ILE A 28 -4.33 -3.47 -22.13
CA ILE A 28 -4.10 -2.82 -23.42
C ILE A 28 -5.26 -1.86 -23.74
N GLY A 29 -6.50 -2.29 -23.51
CA GLY A 29 -7.69 -1.44 -23.72
C GLY A 29 -7.68 -0.18 -22.85
N ALA A 30 -7.23 -0.26 -21.60
CA ALA A 30 -7.10 0.90 -20.71
C ALA A 30 -6.05 1.90 -21.22
N ILE A 31 -4.89 1.41 -21.68
CA ILE A 31 -3.86 2.26 -22.30
C ILE A 31 -4.40 2.91 -23.58
N ALA A 32 -5.06 2.14 -24.44
CA ALA A 32 -5.66 2.67 -25.66
C ALA A 32 -6.69 3.77 -25.37
N ASN A 33 -7.51 3.59 -24.33
CA ASN A 33 -8.48 4.62 -23.90
C ASN A 33 -7.80 5.88 -23.37
N LEU A 34 -6.70 5.77 -22.62
CA LEU A 34 -5.89 6.93 -22.22
C LEU A 34 -5.36 7.66 -23.47
N PHE A 35 -4.82 6.92 -24.43
CA PHE A 35 -4.20 7.48 -25.64
C PHE A 35 -5.22 8.09 -26.60
N ARG A 36 -6.46 7.62 -26.63
CA ARG A 36 -7.55 8.28 -27.36
C ARG A 36 -7.88 9.66 -26.79
N LYS A 37 -7.80 9.82 -25.47
CA LYS A 37 -8.06 11.09 -24.78
C LYS A 37 -6.88 12.05 -24.84
N HIS A 38 -5.68 11.53 -25.06
CA HIS A 38 -4.45 12.30 -25.13
C HIS A 38 -3.70 11.96 -26.43
N PRO A 39 -4.02 12.65 -27.53
CA PRO A 39 -3.50 12.33 -28.86
C PRO A 39 -1.99 12.52 -28.99
N ASP A 40 -1.41 13.39 -28.15
CA ASP A 40 0.00 13.77 -28.19
C ASP A 40 0.92 12.81 -27.42
N LEU A 41 0.37 11.87 -26.65
CA LEU A 41 1.18 10.94 -25.87
C LEU A 41 1.70 9.77 -26.69
N PHE A 42 2.95 9.41 -26.45
CA PHE A 42 3.58 8.16 -26.90
C PHE A 42 4.05 7.32 -25.71
N LEU A 43 3.90 6.00 -25.77
CA LEU A 43 4.42 5.13 -24.70
C LEU A 43 5.95 5.24 -24.58
N SER A 44 6.63 5.59 -25.68
CA SER A 44 8.06 5.86 -25.71
C SER A 44 8.49 7.12 -24.96
N GLU A 45 7.57 7.99 -24.54
CA GLU A 45 7.89 9.21 -23.79
C GLU A 45 7.81 9.03 -22.27
N PHE A 46 7.25 7.91 -21.80
CA PHE A 46 7.24 7.59 -20.37
C PHE A 46 8.63 7.15 -19.90
N ASP A 47 9.07 7.67 -18.76
CA ASP A 47 10.31 7.28 -18.08
C ASP A 47 10.16 5.95 -17.35
N ALA A 48 8.96 5.66 -16.85
CA ALA A 48 8.64 4.40 -16.19
C ALA A 48 7.22 3.93 -16.51
N ILE A 49 7.08 2.64 -16.76
CA ILE A 49 5.81 1.98 -17.03
C ILE A 49 5.69 0.80 -16.05
N THR A 50 4.58 0.74 -15.34
CA THR A 50 4.28 -0.36 -14.43
C THR A 50 2.86 -0.85 -14.60
N PHE A 51 2.68 -2.15 -14.41
CA PHE A 51 1.40 -2.83 -14.52
C PHE A 51 1.03 -3.49 -13.18
N HIS A 52 -0.19 -3.99 -13.05
CA HIS A 52 -0.53 -4.97 -12.04
C HIS A 52 0.27 -6.27 -12.30
N GLN A 53 0.90 -6.83 -11.27
CA GLN A 53 1.88 -7.91 -11.44
C GLN A 53 1.47 -9.13 -10.61
N PRO A 54 0.51 -9.94 -11.10
CA PRO A 54 0.15 -11.20 -10.46
C PRO A 54 1.26 -12.24 -10.59
N SER A 55 2.11 -12.10 -11.61
CA SER A 55 3.36 -12.83 -11.85
C SER A 55 4.25 -11.97 -12.74
N GLY A 56 5.52 -12.34 -12.91
CA GLY A 56 6.38 -11.70 -13.92
C GLY A 56 5.91 -11.97 -15.35
N TYR A 57 5.19 -13.07 -15.58
CA TYR A 57 4.75 -13.53 -16.90
C TYR A 57 3.70 -12.61 -17.53
N LEU A 58 2.70 -12.17 -16.77
CA LEU A 58 1.54 -11.43 -17.32
C LEU A 58 1.88 -10.02 -17.83
N PRO A 59 2.62 -9.18 -17.07
CA PRO A 59 3.14 -7.92 -17.58
C PRO A 59 4.00 -8.10 -18.84
N MET A 60 4.86 -9.13 -18.87
CA MET A 60 5.72 -9.38 -20.02
C MET A 60 4.95 -9.86 -21.26
N LYS A 61 3.87 -10.63 -21.11
CA LYS A 61 2.97 -10.96 -22.21
C LYS A 61 2.23 -9.75 -22.77
N THR A 62 1.97 -8.74 -21.94
CA THR A 62 1.42 -7.46 -22.40
C THR A 62 2.49 -6.68 -23.15
N CYS A 63 3.71 -6.60 -22.61
CA CYS A 63 4.82 -5.94 -23.29
C CYS A 63 5.11 -6.55 -24.65
N ALA A 64 5.11 -7.88 -24.77
CA ALA A 64 5.28 -8.56 -26.05
C ALA A 64 4.19 -8.17 -27.07
N ALA A 65 2.93 -8.06 -26.63
CA ALA A 65 1.85 -7.61 -27.51
C ALA A 65 2.00 -6.13 -27.93
N LEU A 66 2.66 -5.30 -27.11
CA LEU A 66 2.96 -3.90 -27.41
C LEU A 66 4.17 -3.74 -28.34
N THR A 67 4.92 -4.79 -28.67
CA THR A 67 5.98 -4.72 -29.69
C THR A 67 5.46 -5.02 -31.10
N GLU A 68 4.26 -5.60 -31.20
CA GLU A 68 3.66 -6.00 -32.48
C GLU A 68 3.16 -4.81 -33.28
N ASP A 69 3.17 -4.95 -34.62
CA ASP A 69 2.60 -3.93 -35.49
C ASP A 69 1.09 -3.77 -35.27
N ASN A 70 0.41 -4.91 -35.17
CA ASN A 70 -1.02 -5.00 -34.94
C ASN A 70 -1.28 -5.33 -33.47
N ILE A 71 -1.23 -4.30 -32.61
CA ILE A 71 -1.50 -4.47 -31.17
C ILE A 71 -2.91 -5.04 -30.99
N PRO A 72 -3.07 -6.18 -30.30
CA PRO A 72 -4.37 -6.82 -30.14
C PRO A 72 -5.34 -5.92 -29.37
N TYR A 73 -6.63 -6.06 -29.66
CA TYR A 73 -7.73 -5.29 -29.05
C TYR A 73 -7.72 -3.77 -29.31
N VAL A 74 -6.82 -3.27 -30.18
CA VAL A 74 -6.75 -1.87 -30.59
C VAL A 74 -7.05 -1.78 -32.10
N SER A 75 -8.24 -1.31 -32.45
CA SER A 75 -8.64 -1.13 -33.85
C SER A 75 -8.09 0.14 -34.50
N ASP A 76 -7.85 1.18 -33.69
CA ASP A 76 -7.31 2.46 -34.15
C ASP A 76 -5.80 2.36 -34.36
N GLN A 77 -5.36 2.38 -35.61
CA GLN A 77 -3.96 2.25 -36.00
C GLN A 77 -3.10 3.44 -35.54
N SER A 78 -3.67 4.64 -35.41
CA SER A 78 -2.95 5.80 -34.87
C SER A 78 -2.62 5.59 -33.39
N VAL A 79 -3.60 5.09 -32.62
CA VAL A 79 -3.41 4.73 -31.21
C VAL A 79 -2.42 3.57 -31.08
N ALA A 80 -2.58 2.51 -31.88
CA ALA A 80 -1.70 1.35 -31.87
C ALA A 80 -0.24 1.76 -32.11
N ARG A 81 0.03 2.60 -33.12
CA ARG A 81 1.38 3.10 -33.42
C ARG A 81 2.03 3.82 -32.23
N ARG A 82 1.28 4.65 -31.49
CA ARG A 82 1.77 5.40 -30.32
C ARG A 82 1.99 4.54 -29.08
N MET A 83 1.29 3.40 -29.01
CA MET A 83 1.42 2.42 -27.93
C MET A 83 2.57 1.43 -28.13
N ARG A 84 3.28 1.47 -29.26
CA ARG A 84 4.36 0.52 -29.49
C ARG A 84 5.55 0.78 -28.58
N LEU A 85 6.16 -0.30 -28.11
CA LEU A 85 7.41 -0.28 -27.35
C LEU A 85 8.46 -1.12 -28.07
N THR A 86 9.72 -0.74 -27.92
CA THR A 86 10.86 -1.56 -28.31
C THR A 86 11.32 -2.45 -27.15
N GLU A 87 12.05 -3.53 -27.45
CA GLU A 87 12.64 -4.41 -26.42
C GLU A 87 13.55 -3.65 -25.46
N ASN A 88 14.35 -2.71 -25.97
CA ASN A 88 15.22 -1.86 -25.16
C ASN A 88 14.42 -0.94 -24.22
N GLU A 89 13.25 -0.46 -24.64
CA GLU A 89 12.37 0.32 -23.78
C GLU A 89 11.71 -0.53 -22.71
N ILE A 90 11.30 -1.76 -23.03
CA ILE A 90 10.78 -2.70 -22.03
C ILE A 90 11.84 -3.00 -20.97
N GLU A 91 13.09 -3.22 -21.40
CA GLU A 91 14.23 -3.46 -20.50
C GLU A 91 14.47 -2.28 -19.54
N LYS A 92 14.39 -1.04 -20.03
CA LYS A 92 14.71 0.15 -19.24
C LYS A 92 13.53 0.70 -18.43
N LYS A 93 12.33 0.65 -19.00
CA LYS A 93 11.14 1.36 -18.49
C LYS A 93 10.15 0.45 -17.79
N VAL A 94 10.19 -0.88 -18.00
CA VAL A 94 9.24 -1.83 -17.38
C VAL A 94 9.93 -2.78 -16.40
N LYS A 95 10.93 -3.54 -16.86
CA LYS A 95 11.55 -4.61 -16.07
C LYS A 95 12.10 -4.17 -14.71
N PRO A 96 12.71 -2.98 -14.55
CA PRO A 96 13.22 -2.53 -13.25
C PRO A 96 12.13 -2.39 -12.18
N TRP A 97 10.86 -2.33 -12.59
CA TRP A 97 9.72 -2.13 -11.70
C TRP A 97 8.91 -3.41 -11.46
N LEU A 98 9.40 -4.58 -11.88
CA LEU A 98 8.75 -5.89 -11.66
C LEU A 98 8.94 -6.39 -10.22
N ARG A 99 8.29 -5.72 -9.26
CA ARG A 99 8.35 -6.03 -7.81
C ARG A 99 7.69 -7.34 -7.40
N VAL A 100 6.91 -7.96 -8.29
CA VAL A 100 6.39 -9.32 -8.08
C VAL A 100 7.49 -10.36 -7.92
N LEU A 101 8.68 -10.13 -8.48
CA LEU A 101 9.84 -11.02 -8.31
C LEU A 101 10.39 -11.00 -6.89
N ASP A 102 10.14 -9.93 -6.13
CA ASP A 102 10.58 -9.80 -4.74
C ASP A 102 9.55 -10.33 -3.74
N THR A 103 8.26 -10.11 -4.04
CA THR A 103 7.18 -10.25 -3.05
C THR A 103 6.10 -11.27 -3.41
N GLY A 104 6.05 -11.73 -4.66
CA GLY A 104 4.91 -12.47 -5.19
C GLY A 104 3.68 -11.58 -5.43
N ASN A 105 2.51 -12.20 -5.64
CA ASN A 105 1.28 -11.48 -5.91
C ASN A 105 0.70 -10.83 -4.65
N THR A 106 0.67 -9.50 -4.63
CA THR A 106 0.11 -8.67 -3.55
C THR A 106 -1.26 -8.08 -3.90
N TYR A 107 -1.92 -8.63 -4.93
CA TYR A 107 -3.27 -8.25 -5.39
C TYR A 107 -3.40 -6.73 -5.58
N ALA A 108 -4.35 -6.08 -4.90
CA ALA A 108 -4.62 -4.66 -5.03
C ALA A 108 -3.40 -3.76 -4.70
N ALA A 109 -2.45 -4.25 -3.89
CA ALA A 109 -1.24 -3.49 -3.58
C ALA A 109 -0.17 -3.58 -4.68
N SER A 110 -0.27 -4.50 -5.64
CA SER A 110 0.79 -4.79 -6.61
C SER A 110 1.18 -3.56 -7.44
N THR A 111 0.23 -2.88 -8.07
CA THR A 111 0.51 -1.67 -8.86
C THR A 111 1.06 -0.55 -7.97
N LEU A 112 0.55 -0.41 -6.74
CA LEU A 112 0.98 0.64 -5.80
C LEU A 112 2.40 0.40 -5.27
N ILE A 113 2.78 -0.84 -5.00
CA ILE A 113 4.15 -1.19 -4.59
C ILE A 113 5.14 -0.89 -5.72
N SER A 114 4.78 -1.25 -6.95
CA SER A 114 5.63 -0.94 -8.11
C SER A 114 5.71 0.56 -8.37
N LEU A 115 4.61 1.30 -8.25
CA LEU A 115 4.60 2.75 -8.33
C LEU A 115 5.45 3.40 -7.23
N ALA A 116 5.37 2.92 -5.99
CA ALA A 116 6.24 3.37 -4.90
C ALA A 116 7.72 3.13 -5.22
N SER A 117 8.06 1.97 -5.81
CA SER A 117 9.42 1.65 -6.25
C SER A 117 9.91 2.58 -7.38
N VAL A 118 9.03 2.96 -8.31
CA VAL A 118 9.31 4.00 -9.32
C VAL A 118 9.59 5.33 -8.63
N LEU A 119 8.70 5.77 -7.74
CA LEU A 119 8.83 7.04 -7.00
C LEU A 119 10.03 7.06 -6.05
N ASP A 120 10.58 5.90 -5.68
CA ASP A 120 11.85 5.74 -4.96
C ASP A 120 13.08 6.00 -5.82
N LYS A 121 12.96 6.17 -7.14
CA LYS A 121 14.09 6.51 -8.03
C LYS A 121 13.81 7.66 -9.02
N ALA A 122 12.55 7.99 -9.27
CA ALA A 122 12.15 9.02 -10.23
C ALA A 122 12.63 10.43 -9.84
N LYS A 123 12.77 11.28 -10.86
CA LYS A 123 13.12 12.70 -10.77
C LYS A 123 11.90 13.57 -11.06
N ALA A 124 11.97 14.85 -10.70
CA ALA A 124 10.95 15.81 -11.09
C ALA A 124 10.89 15.93 -12.63
N GLY A 125 9.69 15.97 -13.19
CA GLY A 125 9.41 15.94 -14.61
C GLY A 125 9.22 14.53 -15.19
N ASP A 126 9.65 13.47 -14.50
CA ASP A 126 9.50 12.09 -15.01
C ASP A 126 8.03 11.75 -15.22
N GLN A 127 7.73 11.15 -16.38
CA GLN A 127 6.40 10.70 -16.77
C GLN A 127 6.25 9.21 -16.46
N VAL A 128 5.24 8.87 -15.65
CA VAL A 128 5.01 7.51 -15.17
C VAL A 128 3.62 7.01 -15.59
N LEU A 129 3.60 5.83 -16.22
CA LEU A 129 2.37 5.10 -16.50
C LEU A 129 2.19 3.97 -15.48
N ALA A 130 1.11 3.99 -14.72
CA ALA A 130 0.74 2.91 -13.81
C ALA A 130 -0.62 2.33 -14.21
N VAL A 131 -0.64 1.06 -14.64
CA VAL A 131 -1.86 0.38 -15.09
C VAL A 131 -2.29 -0.67 -14.06
N SER A 132 -3.42 -0.47 -13.41
CA SER A 132 -3.99 -1.43 -12.46
C SER A 132 -4.89 -2.44 -13.17
N TYR A 133 -5.02 -3.64 -12.62
CA TYR A 133 -5.97 -4.66 -13.07
C TYR A 133 -6.57 -5.37 -11.87
N GLY A 134 -7.87 -5.64 -11.95
CA GLY A 134 -8.57 -6.53 -11.04
C GLY A 134 -9.50 -7.44 -11.83
N SER A 135 -9.43 -8.75 -11.55
CA SER A 135 -10.31 -9.75 -12.16
C SER A 135 -11.79 -9.52 -11.83
N GLY A 136 -12.67 -9.86 -12.78
CA GLY A 136 -14.08 -9.47 -12.75
C GLY A 136 -14.65 -8.93 -14.07
N ALA A 137 -13.98 -8.11 -14.90
CA ALA A 137 -12.63 -7.53 -14.79
C ALA A 137 -12.65 -6.02 -15.10
N TYR A 138 -11.69 -5.30 -14.54
CA TYR A 138 -11.53 -3.86 -14.72
C TYR A 138 -10.05 -3.47 -14.71
N SER A 139 -9.69 -2.47 -15.51
CA SER A 139 -8.35 -1.90 -15.55
C SER A 139 -8.41 -0.39 -15.63
N ASN A 140 -7.43 0.28 -15.01
CA ASN A 140 -7.27 1.72 -15.05
C ASN A 140 -5.83 2.06 -15.43
N ALA A 141 -5.64 2.85 -16.48
CA ALA A 141 -4.35 3.39 -16.88
C ALA A 141 -4.21 4.81 -16.30
N THR A 142 -3.26 4.97 -15.38
CA THR A 142 -3.01 6.24 -14.70
C THR A 142 -1.72 6.85 -15.20
N TRP A 143 -1.81 8.05 -15.77
CA TRP A 143 -0.67 8.88 -16.13
C TRP A 143 -0.34 9.81 -14.96
N LEU A 144 0.91 9.80 -14.53
CA LEU A 144 1.43 10.60 -13.42
C LEU A 144 2.66 11.37 -13.89
N GLU A 145 2.72 12.66 -13.60
CA GLU A 145 3.94 13.46 -13.71
C GLU A 145 4.54 13.65 -12.32
N VAL A 146 5.81 13.30 -12.16
CA VAL A 146 6.51 13.46 -10.88
C VAL A 146 6.84 14.92 -10.66
N GLN A 147 6.26 15.52 -9.63
CA GLN A 147 6.48 16.92 -9.27
C GLN A 147 7.69 17.11 -8.34
N ASP A 148 8.10 18.37 -8.17
CA ASP A 148 9.08 18.78 -7.18
C ASP A 148 8.69 18.40 -5.73
N GLY A 149 9.69 18.45 -4.83
CA GLY A 149 9.51 18.10 -3.41
C GLY A 149 9.51 16.59 -3.14
N ARG A 150 9.73 15.77 -4.18
CA ARG A 150 9.90 14.31 -4.07
C ARG A 150 11.06 13.93 -3.16
N GLU A 151 12.23 14.57 -3.26
CA GLU A 151 13.40 14.24 -2.42
C GLU A 151 13.10 14.44 -0.92
N GLU A 152 12.43 15.53 -0.57
CA GLU A 152 12.00 15.81 0.80
C GLU A 152 10.95 14.81 1.31
N LYS A 153 10.12 14.25 0.42
CA LYS A 153 9.11 13.25 0.76
C LYS A 153 9.68 11.85 0.84
N ARG A 154 10.64 11.49 -0.03
CA ARG A 154 11.28 10.16 -0.08
C ARG A 154 11.96 9.81 1.24
N VAL A 155 12.63 10.75 1.88
CA VAL A 155 13.32 10.52 3.17
C VAL A 155 12.37 10.29 4.34
N ARG A 156 11.07 10.53 4.18
CA ARG A 156 10.02 10.32 5.18
C ARG A 156 9.60 8.87 5.33
N THR A 157 10.13 7.93 4.56
CA THR A 157 9.82 6.52 4.77
C THR A 157 10.95 5.65 4.26
N ARG A 158 10.90 4.37 4.63
CA ARG A 158 11.71 3.32 4.00
C ARG A 158 11.33 3.20 2.53
N THR A 159 12.33 3.00 1.69
CA THR A 159 12.11 2.65 0.29
C THR A 159 11.53 1.24 0.18
N VAL A 160 10.94 0.89 -0.96
CA VAL A 160 10.50 -0.48 -1.25
C VAL A 160 11.66 -1.47 -1.10
N ASN A 161 12.86 -1.10 -1.57
CA ASN A 161 14.06 -1.93 -1.41
C ASN A 161 14.46 -2.12 0.05
N ASP A 162 14.39 -1.07 0.89
CA ASP A 162 14.68 -1.17 2.33
C ASP A 162 13.78 -2.21 3.03
N TYR A 163 12.58 -2.45 2.50
CA TYR A 163 11.68 -3.50 2.99
C TYR A 163 12.03 -4.88 2.43
N VAL A 164 12.34 -4.98 1.14
CA VAL A 164 12.73 -6.23 0.48
C VAL A 164 14.03 -6.80 1.09
N GLU A 165 15.02 -5.96 1.32
CA GLU A 165 16.33 -6.34 1.87
C GLU A 165 16.24 -6.77 3.35
N ARG A 166 15.19 -6.36 4.07
CA ARG A 166 14.92 -6.78 5.44
C ARG A 166 14.31 -8.20 5.52
N LYS A 167 14.19 -8.93 4.40
CA LYS A 167 13.65 -10.29 4.40
C LYS A 167 14.56 -11.24 5.18
N THR A 168 13.95 -12.29 5.72
CA THR A 168 14.67 -13.45 6.27
C THR A 168 14.34 -14.64 5.39
N GLU A 169 15.37 -15.29 4.85
CA GLU A 169 15.19 -16.48 4.03
C GLU A 169 14.87 -17.69 4.91
N ILE A 170 13.90 -18.47 4.47
CA ILE A 170 13.45 -19.67 5.17
C ILE A 170 13.58 -20.82 4.19
N ARG A 171 14.30 -21.86 4.61
CA ARG A 171 14.46 -23.09 3.84
C ARG A 171 13.23 -23.96 4.05
N ILE A 172 12.52 -24.25 2.97
CA ILE A 172 11.36 -25.14 2.95
C ILE A 172 11.68 -26.26 1.96
N GLU A 173 11.96 -27.46 2.46
CA GLU A 173 12.23 -28.64 1.60
C GLU A 173 11.02 -29.55 1.53
N THR A 174 10.31 -29.66 2.66
CA THR A 174 9.16 -30.53 2.81
C THR A 174 7.92 -29.71 3.16
N TYR A 175 6.74 -30.30 2.90
CA TYR A 175 5.49 -29.72 3.40
C TYR A 175 5.49 -29.55 4.93
N HIS A 176 6.18 -30.44 5.64
CA HIS A 176 6.32 -30.35 7.09
C HIS A 176 7.09 -29.10 7.54
N ASP A 177 8.11 -28.66 6.79
CA ASP A 177 8.83 -27.41 7.08
C ASP A 177 7.93 -26.19 6.93
N LEU A 178 7.07 -26.18 5.90
CA LEU A 178 6.06 -25.13 5.72
C LEU A 178 5.08 -25.09 6.88
N ILE A 179 4.59 -26.24 7.34
CA ILE A 179 3.69 -26.32 8.50
C ILE A 179 4.40 -25.84 9.77
N ARG A 180 5.64 -26.28 10.01
CA ARG A 180 6.43 -25.87 11.18
C ARG A 180 6.64 -24.36 11.19
N GLU A 181 7.00 -23.77 10.06
CA GLU A 181 7.17 -22.31 9.93
C GLU A 181 5.86 -21.56 10.20
N ARG A 182 4.73 -22.04 9.65
CA ARG A 182 3.40 -21.45 9.93
C ARG A 182 3.06 -21.50 11.42
N LEU A 183 3.30 -22.63 12.07
CA LEU A 183 3.05 -22.80 13.51
C LEU A 183 3.97 -21.93 14.36
N SER A 184 5.25 -21.83 14.00
CA SER A 184 6.24 -20.96 14.66
C SER A 184 5.76 -19.51 14.67
N ARG A 185 5.28 -18.99 13.53
CA ARG A 185 4.75 -17.62 13.45
C ARG A 185 3.48 -17.40 14.26
N ILE A 186 2.62 -18.41 14.40
CA ILE A 186 1.45 -18.31 15.28
C ILE A 186 1.91 -18.18 16.73
N LYS A 187 2.88 -19.02 17.14
CA LYS A 187 3.48 -18.96 18.47
C LYS A 187 4.17 -17.61 18.71
N GLU A 188 4.97 -17.14 17.76
CA GLU A 188 5.62 -15.84 17.82
C GLU A 188 4.60 -14.70 17.96
N ARG A 189 3.52 -14.69 17.16
CA ARG A 189 2.43 -13.70 17.29
C ARG A 189 1.75 -13.73 18.65
N LEU A 190 1.59 -14.91 19.25
CA LEU A 190 1.07 -15.05 20.61
C LEU A 190 2.09 -14.59 21.65
N GLU A 191 3.39 -14.69 21.36
CA GLU A 191 4.49 -14.30 22.25
C GLU A 191 4.83 -12.81 22.19
N ILE A 192 4.65 -12.16 21.03
CA ILE A 192 4.95 -10.74 20.82
C ILE A 192 4.31 -9.94 21.96
N PRO A 193 5.13 -9.24 22.76
CA PRO A 193 4.62 -8.47 23.87
C PRO A 193 3.72 -7.38 23.31
N ARG A 194 2.49 -7.32 23.80
CA ARG A 194 1.62 -6.18 23.50
C ARG A 194 2.10 -5.00 24.33
N LEU A 195 2.89 -4.14 23.67
CA LEU A 195 3.45 -2.93 24.24
C LEU A 195 2.45 -1.80 24.07
N VAL A 196 2.15 -1.15 25.19
CA VAL A 196 1.20 -0.04 25.26
C VAL A 196 1.91 1.12 25.92
N GLY A 197 1.66 2.33 25.44
CA GLY A 197 2.27 3.52 26.01
C GLY A 197 1.39 4.74 25.92
N GLU A 198 1.84 5.79 26.58
CA GLU A 198 1.32 7.15 26.43
C GLU A 198 2.33 7.98 25.65
N VAL A 199 1.82 8.90 24.83
CA VAL A 199 2.65 9.73 23.96
C VAL A 199 2.28 11.20 24.10
N GLU A 200 3.24 12.07 23.83
CA GLU A 200 3.04 13.52 23.72
C GLU A 200 3.35 14.01 22.31
N PRO A 201 2.62 15.00 21.79
CA PRO A 201 2.83 15.50 20.45
C PRO A 201 4.20 16.17 20.29
N LEU A 202 4.88 15.86 19.18
CA LEU A 202 6.01 16.62 18.67
C LEU A 202 5.60 17.17 17.30
N GLY A 203 5.20 18.44 17.25
CA GLY A 203 4.70 19.09 16.03
C GLY A 203 3.17 19.15 15.95
N ASN A 204 2.66 19.75 14.88
CA ASN A 204 1.25 20.13 14.76
C ASN A 204 0.42 19.19 13.86
N MET A 205 1.08 18.28 13.14
CA MET A 205 0.37 17.36 12.25
C MET A 205 -0.22 16.20 13.02
N VAL A 206 -1.47 15.85 12.71
CA VAL A 206 -2.22 14.82 13.43
C VAL A 206 -2.91 13.86 12.47
N PHE A 207 -3.19 12.67 12.98
CA PHE A 207 -4.19 11.75 12.46
C PHE A 207 -5.47 11.95 13.25
N SER A 208 -6.61 12.01 12.57
CA SER A 208 -7.92 11.97 13.22
C SER A 208 -8.56 10.60 12.98
N MET A 209 -9.10 10.05 14.05
CA MET A 209 -9.88 8.82 14.03
C MET A 209 -11.11 8.95 14.92
N ALA A 210 -12.01 7.98 14.82
CA ALA A 210 -13.28 7.97 15.53
C ALA A 210 -13.45 6.66 16.30
N LEU A 211 -13.99 6.74 17.51
CA LEU A 211 -14.38 5.61 18.34
C LEU A 211 -15.90 5.61 18.51
N CYS A 212 -16.56 4.50 18.20
CA CYS A 212 -17.98 4.33 18.47
C CYS A 212 -18.19 3.68 19.84
N ARG A 213 -18.76 4.42 20.80
CA ARG A 213 -19.03 3.91 22.16
C ARG A 213 -20.23 2.97 22.26
N GLY A 214 -21.03 2.84 21.21
CA GLY A 214 -22.16 1.89 21.19
C GLY A 214 -21.74 0.47 20.84
N CYS A 215 -20.89 0.30 19.83
CA CYS A 215 -20.45 -1.00 19.34
C CYS A 215 -18.93 -1.24 19.51
N ASN A 216 -18.23 -0.35 20.22
CA ASN A 216 -16.79 -0.40 20.46
C ASN A 216 -15.93 -0.46 19.17
N ARG A 217 -16.42 0.11 18.07
CA ARG A 217 -15.70 0.13 16.79
C ARG A 217 -14.69 1.27 16.70
N ILE A 218 -13.61 0.99 15.97
CA ILE A 218 -12.57 1.94 15.61
C ILE A 218 -12.72 2.31 14.14
N TYR A 219 -12.73 3.61 13.83
CA TYR A 219 -12.81 4.12 12.47
C TYR A 219 -11.60 4.99 12.13
N TYR A 220 -10.82 4.53 11.17
CA TYR A 220 -9.81 5.33 10.48
C TYR A 220 -9.95 5.16 8.96
N PRO A 221 -10.05 6.25 8.18
CA PRO A 221 -10.09 7.65 8.61
C PRO A 221 -11.30 7.99 9.50
N ARG A 222 -11.24 9.15 10.19
CA ARG A 222 -12.35 9.67 11.02
C ARG A 222 -13.68 9.63 10.27
N ARG A 223 -14.72 9.19 10.96
CA ARG A 223 -16.12 9.27 10.51
C ARG A 223 -16.94 10.12 11.47
N THR A 224 -18.00 10.72 10.95
CA THR A 224 -18.97 11.49 11.76
C THR A 224 -20.07 10.61 12.34
N SER A 225 -20.30 9.43 11.77
CA SER A 225 -21.31 8.46 12.21
C SER A 225 -20.79 7.02 12.20
N CYS A 226 -21.47 6.14 12.94
CA CYS A 226 -21.23 4.70 12.92
C CYS A 226 -21.68 4.09 11.58
N LEU A 227 -20.97 3.05 11.12
CA LEU A 227 -21.38 2.28 9.93
C LEU A 227 -22.42 1.18 10.25
N GLU A 228 -22.54 0.82 11.52
CA GLU A 228 -23.58 -0.11 11.94
C GLU A 228 -24.92 0.63 11.98
N SER A 229 -25.87 0.22 11.13
CA SER A 229 -27.15 0.93 10.92
C SER A 229 -27.93 1.11 12.22
N ASP A 230 -27.86 0.10 13.10
CA ASP A 230 -28.68 0.03 14.31
C ASP A 230 -27.91 0.47 15.56
N CYS A 231 -26.72 1.07 15.41
CA CYS A 231 -25.91 1.48 16.55
C CYS A 231 -26.22 2.93 16.97
N PRO A 232 -26.84 3.15 18.15
CA PRO A 232 -27.14 4.50 18.64
C PRO A 232 -25.93 5.17 19.32
N GLY A 233 -24.76 4.52 19.29
CA GLY A 233 -23.59 4.92 20.04
C GLY A 233 -23.01 6.25 19.57
N PRO A 234 -22.62 7.15 20.50
CA PRO A 234 -21.96 8.39 20.10
C PRO A 234 -20.58 8.08 19.52
N ILE A 235 -20.22 8.84 18.48
CA ILE A 235 -18.88 8.84 17.91
C ILE A 235 -18.03 9.87 18.65
N VAL A 236 -16.89 9.43 19.16
CA VAL A 236 -15.89 10.28 19.81
C VAL A 236 -14.68 10.41 18.90
N GLU A 237 -14.28 11.64 18.61
CA GLU A 237 -13.05 11.90 17.88
C GLU A 237 -11.84 11.71 18.78
N LYS A 238 -10.81 11.04 18.26
CA LYS A 238 -9.50 10.92 18.86
C LYS A 238 -8.46 11.45 17.87
N VAL A 239 -7.51 12.23 18.39
CA VAL A 239 -6.48 12.90 17.61
C VAL A 239 -5.13 12.39 18.08
N TYR A 240 -4.33 11.87 17.15
CA TYR A 240 -3.03 11.27 17.42
C TYR A 240 -1.94 12.01 16.64
N PRO A 241 -0.88 12.51 17.28
CA PRO A 241 0.16 13.25 16.58
C PRO A 241 0.94 12.37 15.59
N ARG A 242 1.30 12.90 14.42
CA ARG A 242 2.09 12.13 13.44
C ARG A 242 3.48 11.79 13.96
N ILE A 243 4.10 12.70 14.70
CA ILE A 243 5.36 12.49 15.39
C ILE A 243 5.09 12.74 16.87
N ALA A 244 5.57 11.84 17.71
CA ALA A 244 5.31 11.90 19.14
C ALA A 244 6.58 11.60 19.94
N LYS A 245 6.54 11.90 21.23
CA LYS A 245 7.55 11.49 22.19
C LYS A 245 6.91 10.53 23.19
N LEU A 246 7.62 9.44 23.49
CA LEU A 246 7.16 8.42 24.41
C LEU A 246 7.18 8.95 25.85
N LYS A 247 6.04 8.97 26.53
CA LYS A 247 5.95 9.31 27.96
C LYS A 247 6.21 8.09 28.83
N SER A 248 5.47 7.02 28.57
CA SER A 248 5.52 5.79 29.34
C SER A 248 5.30 4.59 28.42
N VAL A 249 5.87 3.44 28.80
CA VAL A 249 5.66 2.16 28.12
C VAL A 249 5.40 1.08 29.16
N THR A 250 4.44 0.21 28.86
CA THR A 250 4.11 -0.95 29.67
C THR A 250 3.90 -2.16 28.78
N LYS A 251 4.45 -3.30 29.19
CA LYS A 251 4.13 -4.60 28.61
C LYS A 251 2.86 -5.13 29.25
N LEU A 252 1.80 -5.33 28.47
CA LEU A 252 0.57 -5.88 29.02
C LEU A 252 0.81 -7.32 29.56
N PRO A 253 0.43 -7.60 30.82
CA PRO A 253 0.44 -8.94 31.37
C PRO A 253 -0.42 -9.90 30.54
N PHE A 254 -0.11 -11.20 30.55
CA PHE A 254 -0.79 -12.21 29.73
C PHE A 254 -2.33 -12.14 29.85
N LYS A 255 -2.86 -11.99 31.07
CA LYS A 255 -4.32 -11.86 31.33
C LYS A 255 -4.95 -10.61 30.69
N LYS A 256 -4.19 -9.52 30.53
CA LYS A 256 -4.65 -8.26 29.93
C LYS A 256 -4.34 -8.16 28.42
N ARG A 257 -3.74 -9.18 27.81
CA ARG A 257 -3.51 -9.19 26.34
C ARG A 257 -4.82 -9.22 25.55
N TRP A 258 -5.92 -9.62 26.17
CA TRP A 258 -7.27 -9.66 25.59
C TRP A 258 -8.05 -8.34 25.69
N THR A 259 -7.51 -7.30 26.35
CA THR A 259 -8.10 -5.96 26.36
C THR A 259 -8.35 -5.51 24.92
N SER A 260 -9.53 -5.01 24.54
CA SER A 260 -9.75 -4.58 23.16
C SER A 260 -8.85 -3.38 22.82
N ASN A 261 -8.50 -3.21 21.54
CA ASN A 261 -7.78 -1.99 21.13
C ASN A 261 -8.64 -0.73 21.30
N PHE A 262 -9.96 -0.88 21.22
CA PHE A 262 -10.91 0.19 21.54
C PHE A 262 -10.70 0.72 22.97
N GLN A 263 -10.66 -0.17 23.96
CA GLN A 263 -10.50 0.22 25.36
C GLN A 263 -9.17 0.95 25.61
N LEU A 264 -8.08 0.49 24.99
CA LEU A 264 -6.79 1.16 25.09
C LEU A 264 -6.86 2.60 24.55
N LEU A 265 -7.44 2.77 23.37
CA LEU A 265 -7.54 4.08 22.72
C LEU A 265 -8.52 5.01 23.44
N GLU A 266 -9.57 4.47 24.06
CA GLU A 266 -10.48 5.24 24.90
C GLU A 266 -9.74 5.89 26.07
N GLU A 267 -8.81 5.15 26.70
CA GLU A 267 -7.89 5.61 27.75
C GLU A 267 -6.69 6.42 27.22
N ASP A 268 -6.70 6.84 25.95
CA ASP A 268 -5.61 7.59 25.28
C ASP A 268 -4.26 6.86 25.27
N LYS A 269 -4.29 5.54 25.42
CA LYS A 269 -3.12 4.68 25.28
C LYS A 269 -2.97 4.21 23.84
N VAL A 270 -1.73 4.13 23.39
CA VAL A 270 -1.37 3.74 22.02
C VAL A 270 -0.63 2.42 22.01
N LEU A 271 -0.78 1.67 20.93
CA LEU A 271 0.05 0.49 20.67
C LEU A 271 1.43 0.91 20.19
N LEU A 272 2.47 0.28 20.75
CA LEU A 272 3.84 0.40 20.28
C LEU A 272 4.19 -0.84 19.43
N VAL A 273 4.62 -0.62 18.20
CA VAL A 273 4.87 -1.65 17.17
C VAL A 273 6.27 -1.51 16.59
N ASP A 274 6.71 -2.52 15.85
CA ASP A 274 8.01 -2.58 15.16
C ASP A 274 9.23 -2.31 16.07
N ALA A 275 9.11 -2.62 17.37
CA ALA A 275 10.13 -2.33 18.38
C ALA A 275 10.10 -3.34 19.53
N SER A 276 11.26 -3.54 20.15
CA SER A 276 11.39 -4.24 21.43
C SER A 276 11.28 -3.25 22.59
N LEU A 277 11.13 -3.76 23.82
CA LEU A 277 11.18 -2.92 25.03
C LEU A 277 12.50 -2.15 25.17
N ALA A 278 13.62 -2.71 24.68
CA ALA A 278 14.92 -2.06 24.77
C ALA A 278 15.01 -0.78 23.91
N ASP A 279 14.20 -0.71 22.85
CA ASP A 279 14.13 0.43 21.92
C ASP A 279 13.24 1.57 22.44
N LEU A 280 12.47 1.32 23.52
CA LEU A 280 11.40 2.19 24.00
C LEU A 280 11.73 2.73 25.39
N LYS A 281 12.44 3.85 25.42
CA LYS A 281 12.73 4.61 26.65
C LYS A 281 11.86 5.87 26.70
N THR A 282 11.54 6.35 27.89
CA THR A 282 10.88 7.66 28.02
C THR A 282 11.71 8.72 27.29
N GLY A 283 11.05 9.51 26.46
CA GLY A 283 11.69 10.48 25.57
C GLY A 283 12.04 9.96 24.18
N THR A 284 11.95 8.67 23.91
CA THR A 284 12.12 8.12 22.55
C THR A 284 11.13 8.80 21.61
N ARG A 285 11.63 9.26 20.47
CA ARG A 285 10.81 9.85 19.42
C ARG A 285 10.14 8.74 18.62
N LEU A 286 8.87 8.93 18.33
CA LEU A 286 8.01 7.96 17.67
C LEU A 286 7.37 8.57 16.42
N GLU A 287 7.10 7.73 15.43
CA GLU A 287 6.22 8.07 14.31
C GLU A 287 4.91 7.26 14.40
N GLY A 288 3.80 7.95 14.15
CA GLY A 288 2.50 7.33 14.00
C GLY A 288 2.40 6.61 12.66
N VAL A 289 1.98 5.34 12.71
CA VAL A 289 1.84 4.45 11.56
C VAL A 289 0.44 3.84 11.54
N ILE A 290 -0.11 3.69 10.33
CA ILE A 290 -1.39 3.00 10.15
C ILE A 290 -1.15 1.51 10.32
N ARG A 291 -1.92 0.88 11.20
CA ARG A 291 -1.88 -0.56 11.46
C ARG A 291 -3.29 -1.10 11.54
N ARG A 292 -3.43 -2.39 11.23
CA ARG A 292 -4.63 -3.14 11.65
C ARG A 292 -4.66 -3.12 13.17
N LEU A 293 -5.73 -2.58 13.74
CA LEU A 293 -5.99 -2.63 15.16
C LEU A 293 -6.98 -3.73 15.49
N ASP A 294 -8.05 -3.89 14.72
CA ASP A 294 -9.07 -4.88 15.06
C ASP A 294 -9.72 -5.51 13.83
N TYR A 295 -10.64 -6.41 14.07
CA TYR A 295 -11.56 -6.96 13.08
C TYR A 295 -13.00 -6.65 13.49
N GLU A 296 -13.86 -6.50 12.51
CA GLU A 296 -15.30 -6.55 12.73
C GLU A 296 -15.71 -8.01 12.99
N GLY A 297 -15.76 -8.43 14.25
CA GLY A 297 -16.01 -9.83 14.61
C GLY A 297 -14.81 -10.74 14.28
N LYS A 298 -15.05 -12.05 14.10
CA LYS A 298 -13.97 -13.02 13.85
C LYS A 298 -13.44 -13.02 12.40
N GLU A 299 -14.28 -12.64 11.43
CA GLU A 299 -13.96 -12.68 9.99
C GLU A 299 -14.36 -11.41 9.20
N GLY A 300 -14.80 -10.35 9.86
CA GLY A 300 -15.26 -9.13 9.16
C GLY A 300 -14.12 -8.20 8.75
N LEU A 301 -14.50 -6.95 8.46
CA LEU A 301 -13.60 -5.94 7.94
C LEU A 301 -12.43 -5.65 8.87
N ILE A 302 -11.28 -5.34 8.26
CA ILE A 302 -10.09 -4.92 8.99
C ILE A 302 -10.30 -3.50 9.49
N LEU A 303 -10.30 -3.31 10.81
CA LEU A 303 -10.36 -2.00 11.44
C LEU A 303 -8.93 -1.46 11.58
N TYR A 304 -8.59 -0.51 10.74
CA TYR A 304 -7.32 0.21 10.81
C TYR A 304 -7.38 1.33 11.85
N GLY A 305 -6.21 1.70 12.36
CA GLY A 305 -6.03 2.86 13.21
C GLY A 305 -4.55 3.18 13.38
N ILE A 306 -4.25 4.04 14.36
CA ILE A 306 -2.90 4.54 14.57
C ILE A 306 -2.19 3.74 15.67
N ALA A 307 -0.98 3.29 15.36
CA ALA A 307 -0.01 2.77 16.31
C ALA A 307 1.28 3.58 16.18
N TYR A 308 2.23 3.39 17.09
CA TYR A 308 3.51 4.11 17.07
C TYR A 308 4.69 3.17 17.03
N ARG A 309 5.76 3.59 16.36
CA ARG A 309 7.05 2.91 16.39
C ARG A 309 8.16 3.93 16.60
N PRO A 310 9.36 3.53 17.05
CA PRO A 310 10.53 4.39 17.07
C PRO A 310 10.74 5.08 15.72
N LEU A 311 11.02 6.37 15.78
CA LEU A 311 11.19 7.19 14.59
C LEU A 311 12.34 6.62 13.74
N PHE A 312 12.02 6.21 12.51
CA PHE A 312 12.96 5.49 11.68
C PHE A 312 14.11 6.37 11.13
N ARG A 313 13.88 7.67 10.89
CA ARG A 313 14.88 8.64 10.39
C ARG A 313 14.63 10.03 10.99
N GLU A 314 15.68 10.73 11.43
CA GLU A 314 15.59 12.09 11.99
C GLU A 314 15.09 13.16 10.98
N ALA A 315 15.18 12.88 9.68
CA ALA A 315 14.76 13.79 8.60
C ALA A 315 13.29 14.21 8.66
N TYR A 316 12.44 13.48 9.39
CA TYR A 316 11.05 13.87 9.66
C TYR A 316 10.92 15.20 10.42
N VAL A 317 11.93 15.59 11.23
CA VAL A 317 11.88 16.88 11.97
C VAL A 317 12.07 18.05 11.01
N LYS A 318 12.99 17.91 10.06
CA LYS A 318 13.39 19.02 9.18
C LYS A 318 12.32 19.37 8.15
N THR A 319 11.43 18.42 7.84
CA THR A 319 10.36 18.59 6.83
C THR A 319 9.09 19.24 7.37
N GLU A 320 9.06 19.65 8.64
CA GLU A 320 7.94 20.39 9.25
C GLU A 320 7.79 21.84 8.74
N ARG A 321 8.82 22.39 8.09
CA ARG A 321 8.65 23.60 7.27
C ARG A 321 8.20 23.18 5.88
N ALA A 322 6.90 22.97 5.69
CA ALA A 322 6.35 22.91 4.35
C ALA A 322 6.68 24.24 3.65
N LYS A 323 7.53 24.20 2.62
CA LYS A 323 7.59 25.32 1.67
C LYS A 323 6.21 25.43 1.03
N PRO A 324 5.63 26.63 0.89
CA PRO A 324 4.38 26.80 0.17
C PRO A 324 4.58 26.21 -1.24
N ILE A 325 3.81 25.19 -1.56
CA ILE A 325 3.71 24.68 -2.93
C ILE A 325 3.05 25.81 -3.72
N PRO A 326 3.69 26.39 -4.74
CA PRO A 326 3.02 27.34 -5.60
C PRO A 326 1.85 26.61 -6.24
N VAL A 327 0.64 27.07 -5.94
CA VAL A 327 -0.55 26.63 -6.65
C VAL A 327 -0.43 27.21 -8.05
N VAL A 328 0.09 26.42 -8.99
CA VAL A 328 -0.04 26.75 -10.40
C VAL A 328 -1.53 26.69 -10.69
N GLN A 329 -2.14 27.84 -10.97
CA GLN A 329 -3.53 27.91 -11.41
C GLN A 329 -3.66 27.01 -12.63
N ALA A 330 -4.53 26.00 -12.53
CA ALA A 330 -4.85 25.16 -13.66
C ALA A 330 -5.45 26.03 -14.76
N GLN A 331 -4.67 26.32 -15.80
CA GLN A 331 -5.16 26.89 -17.05
C GLN A 331 -5.84 25.77 -17.83
N TYR A 332 -7.09 25.46 -17.45
CA TYR A 332 -7.99 24.78 -18.37
C TYR A 332 -8.68 25.89 -19.18
N ALA A 333 -8.22 26.06 -20.43
CA ALA A 333 -8.95 26.77 -21.49
C ALA A 333 -9.76 25.76 -22.29
#